data_AF-A0A176EE98-F1
#
_entry.id   AF-A0A176EE98-F1
#
_cell.length_a   1.000
_cell.length_b   1.000
_cell.length_c   1.000
_cell.angle_alpha   90.00
_cell.angle_beta   90.00
_cell.angle_gamma   90.00
#
_symmetry.space_group_name_H-M   'P 1'
#
loop_
_entity.id
_entity.type
_entity.pdbx_description
1 polymer ?
#
loop_
_entity_poly.entity_id
_entity_poly.type
_entity_poly.pdbx_seq_one_letter_code
_entity_poly.pdbx_strand_id
1 'polypeptide(L)' 'MVLNRDQELWAVALWVEKNHGEEGTAYIAQQIQRLSNEGDEAAIATWKTVAERFDQLSCQSSTN' A
#
# COMPACT_ATOMS: atom_id res chain seq x y z
N MET A 1 -11.75 16.67 -11.84
CA MET A 1 -12.20 15.40 -11.24
C MET A 1 -11.29 15.16 -10.06
N VAL A 2 -11.77 15.35 -8.82
CA VAL A 2 -10.94 15.08 -7.64
C VAL A 2 -10.91 13.56 -7.48
N LEU A 3 -9.74 12.93 -7.54
CA LEU A 3 -9.61 11.54 -7.13
C LEU A 3 -10.05 11.49 -5.67
N ASN A 4 -11.01 10.62 -5.34
CA ASN A 4 -11.34 10.41 -3.94
C ASN A 4 -10.12 9.78 -3.24
N ARG A 5 -9.89 10.13 -1.98
CA ARG A 5 -8.72 9.64 -1.22
C ARG A 5 -8.59 8.11 -1.22
N ASP A 6 -9.72 7.41 -1.32
CA ASP A 6 -9.77 5.96 -1.54
C ASP A 6 -9.11 5.52 -2.86
N GLN A 7 -9.38 6.23 -3.96
CA GLN A 7 -8.79 5.96 -5.28
C GLN A 7 -7.28 6.24 -5.30
N GLU A 8 -6.83 7.27 -4.57
CA GLU A 8 -5.39 7.55 -4.42
C GLU A 8 -4.70 6.38 -3.70
N LEU A 9 -5.30 5.84 -2.64
CA LEU A 9 -4.76 4.68 -1.91
C LEU A 9 -4.74 3.42 -2.77
N TRP A 10 -5.78 3.18 -3.58
CA TRP A 10 -5.81 2.09 -4.55
C TRP A 10 -4.76 2.25 -5.66
N ALA A 11 -4.56 3.48 -6.15
CA ALA A 11 -3.53 3.76 -7.15
C ALA A 11 -2.12 3.50 -6.60
N VAL A 12 -1.86 3.85 -5.34
CA VAL A 12 -0.59 3.53 -4.67
C VAL A 12 -0.41 2.02 -4.51
N ALA A 13 -1.45 1.30 -4.06
CA ALA A 13 -1.39 -0.17 -3.92
C ALA A 13 -1.09 -0.87 -5.26
N LEU A 14 -1.78 -0.47 -6.34
CA LEU A 14 -1.55 -0.97 -7.69
C LEU A 14 -0.16 -0.61 -8.23
N TRP A 15 0.34 0.58 -7.92
CA TRP A 15 1.69 0.98 -8.30
C TRP A 15 2.74 0.11 -7.60
N VAL A 16 2.55 -0.18 -6.30
CA VAL A 16 3.44 -1.09 -5.55
C VAL A 16 3.39 -2.50 -6.14
N GLU A 17 2.21 -3.01 -6.48
CA GLU A 17 2.06 -4.33 -7.12
C GLU A 17 2.77 -4.37 -8.47
N LYS A 18 2.59 -3.35 -9.30
CA LYS A 18 3.23 -3.30 -10.61
C LYS A 18 4.75 -3.11 -10.56
N ASN A 19 5.25 -2.38 -9.56
CA ASN A 19 6.67 -2.06 -9.47
C ASN A 19 7.47 -3.11 -8.69
N HIS A 20 6.87 -3.72 -7.67
CA HIS A 20 7.52 -4.65 -6.75
C HIS A 20 6.96 -6.08 -6.79
N GLY A 21 5.80 -6.31 -7.40
CA GLY A 21 5.19 -7.64 -7.50
C GLY A 21 5.04 -8.30 -6.12
N GLU A 22 5.58 -9.51 -5.98
CA GLU A 22 5.58 -10.29 -4.74
C GLU A 22 6.35 -9.61 -3.59
N GLU A 23 7.31 -8.72 -3.89
CA GLU A 23 8.05 -7.95 -2.89
C GLU A 23 7.28 -6.72 -2.38
N GLY A 24 6.10 -6.43 -2.94
CA GLY A 24 5.30 -5.26 -2.58
C GLY A 24 4.91 -5.23 -1.10
N THR A 25 4.58 -6.38 -0.51
CA THR A 25 4.28 -6.49 0.93
C THR A 25 5.49 -6.14 1.79
N ALA A 26 6.69 -6.60 1.42
CA ALA A 26 7.93 -6.30 2.13
C ALA A 26 8.29 -4.81 2.01
N TYR A 27 8.08 -4.22 0.84
CA TYR A 27 8.27 -2.80 0.60
C TYR A 27 7.35 -1.94 1.48
N ILE A 28 6.05 -2.26 1.54
CA ILE A 28 5.08 -1.53 2.37
C ILE A 28 5.45 -1.64 3.85
N ALA A 29 5.84 -2.83 4.32
CA ALA A 29 6.29 -3.03 5.70
C ALA A 29 7.53 -2.17 6.03
N GLN A 30 8.49 -2.08 5.10
CA GLN A 30 9.67 -1.24 5.27
C GLN A 30 9.32 0.25 5.33
N GLN A 31 8.38 0.73 4.51
CA GLN A 31 7.91 2.12 4.56
C GLN A 31 7.23 2.43 5.89
N ILE A 32 6.37 1.53 6.40
CA ILE A 32 5.74 1.69 7.71
C ILE A 32 6.79 1.77 8.82
N GLN A 33 7.80 0.89 8.79
CA GLN A 33 8.87 0.89 9.79
C GLN A 33 9.67 2.19 9.76
N ARG A 34 9.99 2.70 8.57
CA ARG A 34 10.67 4.00 8.39
C ARG A 34 9.86 5.14 9.00
N LEU A 35 8.58 5.23 8.67
CA LEU A 35 7.68 6.26 9.19
C LEU A 35 7.46 6.16 10.70
N SER A 36 7.48 4.93 11.23
CA SER A 36 7.43 4.70 12.67
C SER A 36 8.65 5.25 13.40
N ASN A 37 9.83 5.22 12.77
CA ASN A 37 11.04 5.85 13.32
C ASN A 37 10.98 7.38 13.22
N GLU A 38 10.31 7.91 12.20
CA GLU A 38 10.08 9.35 12.01
C GLU A 38 8.99 9.88 12.96
N GLY A 39 8.14 9.00 13.52
CA GLY A 39 7.04 9.36 14.41
C GLY A 39 5.79 9.84 13.69
N ASP A 40 5.67 9.56 12.39
CA ASP A 40 4.61 10.11 11.54
C ASP A 40 3.40 9.16 11.47
N GLU A 41 2.59 9.17 12.54
CA GLU A 41 1.47 8.24 12.70
C GLU A 41 0.40 8.38 11.59
N ALA A 42 0.21 9.59 11.05
CA ALA A 42 -0.73 9.84 9.95
C ALA A 42 -0.28 9.15 8.66
N ALA A 43 1.02 9.20 8.36
CA ALA A 43 1.60 8.49 7.23
C ALA A 43 1.54 6.97 7.44
N ILE A 44 1.82 6.48 8.65
CA ILE A 44 1.69 5.05 9.00
C ILE A 44 0.27 4.55 8.78
N ALA A 45 -0.74 5.31 9.22
CA ALA A 45 -2.14 4.94 9.02
C ALA A 45 -2.49 4.84 7.53
N THR A 46 -1.99 5.77 6.72
CA THR A 46 -2.15 5.79 5.26
C THR A 46 -1.54 4.53 4.63
N TRP A 47 -0.29 4.19 4.98
CA TRP A 47 0.39 3.00 4.46
C TRP A 47 -0.21 1.68 4.95
N LYS A 48 -0.78 1.65 6.16
CA LYS A 48 -1.57 0.49 6.62
C LYS A 48 -2.78 0.26 5.73
N THR A 49 -3.50 1.32 5.35
CA THR A 49 -4.65 1.16 4.44
C THR A 49 -4.23 0.80 3.02
N VAL A 50 -3.02 1.18 2.59
CA VAL A 50 -2.42 0.69 1.34
C VAL A 50 -2.09 -0.80 1.44
N ALA A 51 -1.53 -1.25 2.57
CA ALA A 51 -1.23 -2.67 2.82
C ALA A 51 -2.49 -3.55 2.73
N GLU A 52 -3.60 -3.11 3.34
CA GLU A 52 -4.88 -3.82 3.27
C GLU A 52 -5.44 -3.93 1.84
N ARG A 53 -5.25 -2.91 1.02
CA ARG A 53 -5.66 -2.94 -0.40
C ARG A 53 -4.73 -3.81 -1.24
N PHE A 54 -3.43 -3.76 -0.95
CA PHE A 54 -2.43 -4.59 -1.61
C PHE A 54 -2.66 -6.07 -1.33
N ASP A 55 -2.97 -6.44 -0.09
CA ASP A 55 -3.33 -7.81 0.29
C ASP A 55 -4.58 -8.29 -0.46
N GLN A 56 -5.61 -7.43 -0.56
CA GLN A 56 -6.80 -7.70 -1.37
C GLN A 56 -6.46 -7.91 -2.86
N LEU A 57 -5.58 -7.08 -3.43
CA LEU A 57 -5.10 -7.22 -4.81
C LEU A 57 -4.33 -8.53 -5.03
N SER A 58 -3.45 -8.91 -4.10
CA SER A 58 -2.69 -10.15 -4.16
C SER A 58 -3.61 -11.39 -4.08
N CYS A 59 -4.62 -11.36 -3.21
CA CYS A 59 -5.64 -12.40 -3.15
C CYS A 59 -6.46 -12.49 -4.45
N GLN A 60 -6.81 -11.36 -5.06
CA GLN A 60 -7.59 -11.32 -6.31
C GLN A 60 -6.77 -11.76 -7.53
N SER A 61 -5.51 -11.34 -7.63
CA SER A 61 -4.62 -11.69 -8.74
C SER A 61 -4.22 -13.16 -8.76
N SER A 62 -4.19 -13.83 -7.59
CA SER A 62 -3.92 -15.27 -7.48
C SER A 62 -5.05 -16.18 -7.98
N THR A 63 -6.23 -15.63 -8.31
CA THR A 63 -7.42 -16.41 -8.70
C THR A 63 -7.77 -16.29 -10.19
N ASN A 64 -6.87 -15.75 -11.04
CA ASN A 64 -7.15 -15.51 -12.47
C ASN A 64 -6.16 -16.23 -13.40
#